data_AF-A0A3N5Z8P4-F1
#
_entry.id   AF-A0A3N5Z8P4-F1
#
_cell.length_a   1.000
_cell.length_b   1.000
_cell.length_c   1.000
_cell.angle_alpha   90.00
_cell.angle_beta   90.00
_cell.angle_gamma   90.00
#
_symmetry.space_group_name_H-M   'P 1'
#
loop_
_entity.id
_entity.type
_entity.pdbx_description
1 polymer ?
#
loop_
_entity_poly.entity_id
_entity_poly.type
_entity_poly.pdbx_seq_one_letter_code
_entity_poly.pdbx_strand_id
1 'polypeptide(L)'
;MKRCVVLLTVFMVFAASIASGQEQTGALEGRVSDASGAVLPGVTVVLSGPSLPGGPRTAVTTVAGAYRLTNVPIGTYSVALELEGFATKTYEGIRIQAGLTFALNAELGVAGVEQSVTVVGEAPIIDQAKAAVSFTFTKELLSTVPNARDVWAIVTQTPGVSSNAVNVGGSQTGNQLSFRGHGVDPRQNTYVLDGANITDSQNNGASQFYLDVDSFDEVQLSVSSHNAEVQTPGMVVISCRNRARTCSRVEAASTSPERTSPPTTWTATCGAGAWTSRARCSSTMTSA
;
A
#
# COMPACT_ATOMS: atom_id res chain seq x y z
N MET A 1 -22.22 37.05 -15.88
CA MET A 1 -22.34 35.79 -16.68
C MET A 1 -21.13 35.61 -17.58
N LYS A 2 -21.15 35.99 -18.88
CA LYS A 2 -20.04 35.76 -19.84
C LYS A 2 -18.61 36.21 -19.44
N ARG A 3 -18.33 36.78 -18.26
CA ARG A 3 -16.97 37.15 -17.81
C ARG A 3 -16.44 36.31 -16.63
N CYS A 4 -17.23 35.38 -16.08
CA CYS A 4 -16.91 34.63 -14.86
C CYS A 4 -16.26 33.24 -15.09
N VAL A 5 -16.80 32.40 -15.97
CA VAL A 5 -16.26 31.04 -16.19
C VAL A 5 -14.98 30.99 -17.02
N VAL A 6 -14.57 32.04 -17.76
CA VAL A 6 -13.19 32.04 -18.29
C VAL A 6 -12.15 32.14 -17.17
N LEU A 7 -12.45 32.89 -16.10
CA LEU A 7 -11.62 32.89 -14.90
C LEU A 7 -11.71 31.54 -14.18
N LEU A 8 -12.90 30.94 -14.13
CA LEU A 8 -13.13 29.66 -13.45
C LEU A 8 -12.48 28.47 -14.20
N THR A 9 -12.50 28.41 -15.53
CA THR A 9 -11.78 27.37 -16.31
C THR A 9 -10.28 27.62 -16.36
N VAL A 10 -9.81 28.87 -16.44
CA VAL A 10 -8.38 29.16 -16.30
C VAL A 10 -7.90 28.74 -14.90
N PHE A 11 -8.66 29.04 -13.83
CA PHE A 11 -8.36 28.58 -12.48
C PHE A 11 -8.38 27.04 -12.37
N MET A 12 -9.36 26.36 -12.99
CA MET A 12 -9.45 24.90 -13.00
C MET A 12 -8.30 24.22 -13.76
N VAL A 13 -7.84 24.82 -14.86
CA VAL A 13 -6.64 24.36 -15.60
C VAL A 13 -5.36 24.62 -14.79
N PHE A 14 -5.24 25.78 -14.13
CA PHE A 14 -4.08 26.10 -13.30
C PHE A 14 -3.99 25.21 -12.04
N ALA A 15 -5.14 24.87 -11.44
CA ALA A 15 -5.23 23.88 -10.37
C ALA A 15 -4.83 22.47 -10.85
N ALA A 16 -5.24 22.08 -12.06
CA ALA A 16 -4.86 20.79 -12.63
C ALA A 16 -3.34 20.65 -12.85
N SER A 17 -2.62 21.73 -13.20
CA SER A 17 -1.15 21.70 -13.30
C SER A 17 -0.41 21.51 -11.97
N ILE A 18 -1.07 21.72 -10.83
CA ILE A 18 -0.48 21.50 -9.48
C ILE A 18 -0.67 20.03 -9.02
N ALA A 19 -1.57 19.27 -9.67
CA ALA A 19 -1.86 17.88 -9.31
C ALA A 19 -0.72 16.88 -9.62
N SER A 20 0.36 17.31 -10.29
CA SER A 20 1.51 16.47 -10.65
C SER A 20 2.45 16.12 -9.49
N GLY A 21 2.04 16.31 -8.23
CA GLY A 21 2.83 16.02 -7.02
C GLY A 21 2.71 14.61 -6.45
N GLN A 22 2.02 13.68 -7.12
CA GLN A 22 1.75 12.33 -6.62
C GLN A 22 2.94 11.37 -6.84
N GLU A 23 4.11 11.70 -6.29
CA GLU A 23 5.26 10.78 -6.29
C GLU A 23 4.93 9.52 -5.47
N GLN A 24 4.78 8.39 -6.16
CA GLN A 24 4.59 7.09 -5.52
C GLN A 24 5.93 6.53 -5.04
N THR A 25 6.35 6.98 -3.85
CA THR A 25 7.61 6.60 -3.22
C THR A 25 7.40 5.97 -1.84
N GLY A 26 8.41 5.23 -1.39
CA GLY A 26 8.56 4.70 -0.05
C GLY A 26 9.96 4.98 0.49
N ALA A 27 10.32 4.30 1.58
CA ALA A 27 11.64 4.38 2.19
C ALA A 27 12.25 2.99 2.38
N LEU A 28 13.57 2.95 2.48
CA LEU A 28 14.35 1.80 2.92
C LEU A 28 15.18 2.23 4.13
N GLU A 29 14.95 1.59 5.27
CA GLU A 29 15.68 1.83 6.52
C GLU A 29 16.23 0.50 7.05
N GLY A 30 17.26 0.55 7.90
CA GLY A 30 17.82 -0.68 8.47
C GLY A 30 19.07 -0.45 9.30
N ARG A 31 19.59 -1.54 9.88
CA ARG A 31 20.82 -1.57 10.68
C ARG A 31 21.75 -2.67 10.20
N VAL A 32 23.05 -2.38 10.17
CA VAL A 32 24.10 -3.34 9.84
C VAL A 32 24.93 -3.69 11.07
N SER A 33 25.18 -4.98 11.24
CA SER A 33 26.02 -5.54 12.31
C SER A 33 27.01 -6.58 11.78
N ASP A 34 28.03 -6.87 12.57
CA ASP A 34 28.92 -8.03 12.40
C ASP A 34 28.29 -9.31 13.01
N ALA A 35 28.82 -10.48 12.67
CA ALA A 35 28.44 -11.79 13.24
C ALA A 35 28.63 -11.88 14.77
N SER A 36 29.43 -11.00 15.39
CA SER A 36 29.50 -10.84 16.86
C SER A 36 28.32 -10.06 17.47
N GLY A 37 27.42 -9.51 16.65
CA GLY A 37 26.36 -8.59 17.07
C GLY A 37 26.81 -7.14 17.28
N ALA A 38 28.09 -6.82 17.06
CA ALA A 38 28.60 -5.45 17.08
C ALA A 38 28.04 -4.61 15.90
N VAL A 39 27.83 -3.31 16.10
CA VAL A 39 27.36 -2.41 15.02
C VAL A 39 28.48 -2.03 14.05
N LEU A 40 28.16 -1.93 12.76
CA LEU A 40 29.10 -1.54 11.71
C LEU A 40 28.77 -0.16 11.15
N PRO A 41 29.49 0.91 11.58
CA PRO A 41 29.42 2.23 10.96
C PRO A 41 30.27 2.27 9.67
N GLY A 42 29.95 3.18 8.75
CA GLY A 42 30.72 3.37 7.50
C GLY A 42 30.44 2.37 6.38
N VAL A 43 29.53 1.41 6.58
CA VAL A 43 29.08 0.49 5.52
C VAL A 43 28.38 1.28 4.42
N THR A 44 28.81 1.09 3.18
CA THR A 44 28.16 1.65 2.00
C THR A 44 27.00 0.75 1.57
N VAL A 45 25.82 1.34 1.44
CA VAL A 45 24.58 0.68 1.04
C VAL A 45 24.24 1.13 -0.37
N VAL A 46 24.29 0.22 -1.34
CA VAL A 46 24.04 0.50 -2.75
C VAL A 46 22.69 -0.07 -3.17
N LEU A 47 21.70 0.80 -3.35
CA LEU A 47 20.39 0.44 -3.89
C LEU A 47 20.41 0.55 -5.42
N SER A 48 20.00 -0.53 -6.09
CA SER A 48 20.04 -0.68 -7.54
C SER A 48 18.76 -1.36 -8.06
N GLY A 49 18.40 -1.15 -9.33
CA GLY A 49 17.28 -1.86 -9.97
C GLY A 49 16.68 -1.12 -11.17
N PRO A 50 15.82 -1.78 -11.96
CA PRO A 50 15.30 -1.25 -13.22
C PRO A 50 14.29 -0.09 -13.03
N SER A 51 13.73 0.08 -11.83
CA SER A 51 12.72 1.09 -11.51
C SER A 51 13.30 2.37 -10.90
N LEU A 52 14.62 2.59 -10.97
CA LEU A 52 15.32 3.76 -10.42
C LEU A 52 15.65 4.81 -11.50
N PRO A 53 14.85 5.88 -11.66
CA PRO A 53 15.21 7.01 -12.51
C PRO A 53 16.41 7.75 -11.89
N GLY A 54 17.50 7.87 -12.64
CA GLY A 54 18.75 8.50 -12.19
C GLY A 54 19.87 7.52 -11.80
N GLY A 55 19.62 6.20 -11.80
CA GLY A 55 20.65 5.19 -11.53
C GLY A 55 20.70 4.74 -10.05
N PRO A 56 21.76 4.01 -9.65
CA PRO A 56 21.86 3.47 -8.29
C PRO A 56 22.02 4.60 -7.25
N ARG A 57 21.43 4.40 -6.07
CA ARG A 57 21.49 5.37 -4.96
C ARG A 57 22.27 4.78 -3.80
N THR A 58 23.23 5.56 -3.29
CA THR A 58 24.08 5.16 -2.16
C THR A 58 23.68 5.86 -0.87
N ALA A 59 23.87 5.16 0.25
CA ALA A 59 23.85 5.70 1.61
C ALA A 59 25.00 5.08 2.43
N VAL A 60 25.36 5.68 3.55
CA VAL A 60 26.41 5.17 4.45
C VAL A 60 25.83 4.97 5.85
N THR A 61 26.19 3.88 6.55
CA THR A 61 25.71 3.65 7.93
C THR A 61 26.29 4.65 8.91
N THR A 62 25.42 5.15 9.79
CA THR A 62 25.75 6.02 10.92
C THR A 62 26.51 5.28 12.02
N VAL A 63 27.00 6.03 13.02
CA VAL A 63 27.71 5.49 14.21
C VAL A 63 26.92 4.39 14.95
N ALA A 64 25.58 4.37 14.83
CA ALA A 64 24.71 3.34 15.42
C ALA A 64 24.54 2.06 14.55
N GLY A 65 25.24 2.00 13.41
CA GLY A 65 25.06 0.98 12.36
C GLY A 65 23.81 1.20 11.49
N ALA A 66 23.03 2.27 11.72
CA ALA A 66 21.76 2.50 11.04
C ALA A 66 21.93 3.30 9.74
N TYR A 67 21.16 2.96 8.70
CA TYR A 67 21.12 3.66 7.41
C TYR A 67 19.69 3.98 6.98
N ARG A 68 19.54 4.93 6.06
CA ARG A 68 18.25 5.34 5.49
C ARG A 68 18.37 5.87 4.06
N LEU A 69 17.47 5.40 3.20
CA LEU A 69 17.24 5.87 1.83
C LEU A 69 15.77 6.29 1.69
N THR A 70 15.52 7.60 1.55
CA THR A 70 14.18 8.19 1.39
C THR A 70 13.84 8.50 -0.07
N ASN A 71 12.54 8.61 -0.35
CA ASN A 71 11.99 8.92 -1.67
C ASN A 71 12.43 7.92 -2.74
N VAL A 72 12.30 6.63 -2.45
CA VAL A 72 12.58 5.53 -3.40
C VAL A 72 11.28 5.19 -4.14
N PRO A 73 11.21 5.16 -5.47
CA PRO A 73 9.98 4.81 -6.20
C PRO A 73 9.49 3.39 -5.92
N ILE A 74 8.20 3.11 -6.14
CA ILE A 74 7.69 1.73 -6.16
C ILE A 74 8.47 0.90 -7.19
N GLY A 75 8.95 -0.27 -6.76
CA GLY A 75 9.67 -1.19 -7.64
C GLY A 75 10.23 -2.40 -6.89
N THR A 76 10.89 -3.28 -7.64
CA THR A 76 11.72 -4.36 -7.09
C THR A 76 13.18 -4.00 -7.30
N TYR A 77 13.99 -4.13 -6.25
CA TYR A 77 15.35 -3.63 -6.19
C TYR A 77 16.31 -4.67 -5.59
N SER A 78 17.59 -4.44 -5.83
CA SER A 78 18.72 -5.14 -5.24
C SER A 78 19.52 -4.18 -4.35
N VAL A 79 19.85 -4.61 -3.13
CA VAL A 79 20.63 -3.84 -2.15
C VAL A 79 21.94 -4.58 -1.89
N ALA A 80 23.06 -3.97 -2.27
CA ALA A 80 24.39 -4.43 -1.88
C ALA A 80 24.89 -3.66 -0.65
N LEU A 81 25.64 -4.36 0.19
CA LEU A 81 26.28 -3.83 1.40
C LEU A 81 27.79 -4.07 1.32
N GLU A 82 28.56 -2.99 1.34
CA GLU A 82 29.99 -2.97 1.06
C GLU A 82 30.75 -2.26 2.19
N LEU A 83 31.78 -2.88 2.75
CA LEU A 83 32.69 -2.29 3.73
C LEU A 83 34.06 -2.97 3.61
N GLU A 84 35.14 -2.19 3.61
CA GLU A 84 36.51 -2.73 3.54
C GLU A 84 36.79 -3.71 4.71
N GLY A 85 37.32 -4.89 4.38
CA GLY A 85 37.55 -5.97 5.36
C GLY A 85 36.36 -6.88 5.65
N PHE A 86 35.17 -6.60 5.10
CA PHE A 86 33.97 -7.44 5.22
C PHE A 86 33.56 -8.01 3.85
N ALA A 87 32.87 -9.16 3.88
CA ALA A 87 32.36 -9.79 2.68
C ALA A 87 31.12 -9.06 2.15
N THR A 88 31.16 -8.60 0.90
CA THR A 88 30.03 -7.93 0.24
C THR A 88 28.79 -8.82 0.20
N LYS A 89 27.67 -8.28 0.68
CA LYS A 89 26.41 -9.03 0.80
C LYS A 89 25.32 -8.36 -0.02
N THR A 90 24.68 -9.13 -0.91
CA THR A 90 23.67 -8.61 -1.83
C THR A 90 22.33 -9.27 -1.54
N TYR A 91 21.31 -8.45 -1.32
CA TYR A 91 19.92 -8.87 -1.16
C TYR A 91 19.14 -8.52 -2.44
N GLU A 92 18.47 -9.50 -3.03
CA GLU A 92 17.71 -9.35 -4.26
C GLU A 92 16.21 -9.52 -4.02
N GLY A 93 15.37 -8.98 -4.91
CA GLY A 93 13.91 -9.15 -4.84
C GLY A 93 13.18 -8.19 -3.86
N ILE A 94 13.87 -7.19 -3.29
CA ILE A 94 13.29 -6.26 -2.32
C ILE A 94 12.22 -5.39 -2.99
N ARG A 95 10.96 -5.59 -2.62
CA ARG A 95 9.80 -4.90 -3.21
C ARG A 95 9.36 -3.72 -2.33
N ILE A 96 9.65 -2.50 -2.77
CA ILE A 96 9.24 -1.26 -2.10
C ILE A 96 7.85 -0.83 -2.59
N GLN A 97 7.00 -0.39 -1.66
CA GLN A 97 5.61 0.02 -1.90
C GLN A 97 5.39 1.49 -1.49
N ALA A 98 4.34 2.14 -2.02
CA ALA A 98 4.03 3.53 -1.71
C ALA A 98 3.71 3.74 -0.22
N GLY A 99 4.37 4.72 0.39
CA GLY A 99 4.13 5.10 1.78
C GLY A 99 4.53 4.07 2.84
N LEU A 100 5.25 3.00 2.46
CA LEU A 100 5.81 2.03 3.41
C LEU A 100 7.33 2.21 3.54
N THR A 101 7.83 1.98 4.75
CA THR A 101 9.26 1.83 5.03
C THR A 101 9.61 0.35 5.04
N PHE A 102 10.44 -0.08 4.10
CA PHE A 102 11.01 -1.43 4.13
C PHE A 102 12.16 -1.46 5.16
N ALA A 103 12.11 -2.39 6.11
CA ALA A 103 13.12 -2.54 7.15
C ALA A 103 14.07 -3.71 6.84
N LEU A 104 15.30 -3.42 6.40
CA LEU A 104 16.31 -4.44 6.07
C LEU A 104 17.47 -4.37 7.08
N ASN A 105 17.37 -5.17 8.13
CA ASN A 105 18.50 -5.43 9.02
C ASN A 105 19.41 -6.52 8.42
N ALA A 106 20.72 -6.30 8.47
CA ALA A 106 21.68 -7.15 7.78
C ALA A 106 22.93 -7.41 8.62
N GLU A 107 23.45 -8.63 8.50
CA GLU A 107 24.68 -9.08 9.15
C GLU A 107 25.78 -9.26 8.10
N LEU A 108 26.93 -8.61 8.28
CA LEU A 108 28.12 -8.81 7.45
C LEU A 108 29.11 -9.73 8.17
N GLY A 109 29.75 -10.63 7.44
CA GLY A 109 30.86 -11.42 7.93
C GLY A 109 32.21 -10.80 7.55
N VAL A 110 33.22 -10.97 8.39
CA VAL A 110 34.61 -10.59 8.09
C VAL A 110 35.10 -11.34 6.84
N ALA A 111 35.82 -10.67 5.95
CA ALA A 111 36.28 -11.22 4.68
C ALA A 111 37.41 -12.25 4.86
N GLY A 112 37.05 -13.53 5.03
CA GLY A 112 38.02 -14.64 4.96
C GLY A 112 38.44 -15.00 3.52
N VAL A 113 37.53 -14.82 2.56
CA VAL A 113 37.70 -14.91 1.10
C VAL A 113 36.67 -13.95 0.48
N GLU A 114 36.94 -13.37 -0.69
CA GLU A 114 35.91 -12.65 -1.47
C GLU A 114 34.80 -13.63 -1.92
N GLN A 115 33.72 -13.68 -1.14
CA GLN A 115 32.50 -14.42 -1.47
C GLN A 115 31.32 -13.45 -1.45
N SER A 116 30.82 -13.10 -2.63
CA SER A 116 29.57 -12.36 -2.79
C SER A 116 28.39 -13.26 -2.42
N VAL A 117 27.91 -13.14 -1.18
CA VAL A 117 26.77 -13.92 -0.70
C VAL A 117 25.48 -13.24 -1.16
N THR A 118 24.97 -13.65 -2.33
CA THR A 118 23.63 -13.27 -2.80
C THR A 118 22.58 -13.99 -1.95
N VAL A 119 21.92 -13.24 -1.07
CA VAL A 119 20.84 -13.72 -0.22
C VAL A 119 19.51 -13.51 -0.95
N VAL A 120 19.02 -14.57 -1.60
CA VAL A 120 17.63 -14.67 -2.06
C VAL A 120 16.74 -14.97 -0.85
N GLY A 121 16.66 -14.01 0.08
CA GLY A 121 15.91 -14.10 1.31
C GLY A 121 14.66 -13.24 1.24
N GLU A 122 13.50 -13.87 1.33
CA GLU A 122 12.22 -13.19 1.49
C GLU A 122 12.13 -12.57 2.90
N ALA A 123 12.77 -11.42 3.06
CA ALA A 123 12.84 -10.72 4.35
C ALA A 123 11.42 -10.32 4.79
N PRO A 124 10.98 -10.72 6.01
CA PRO A 124 9.60 -10.52 6.43
C PRO A 124 9.30 -9.03 6.57
N ILE A 125 8.25 -8.56 5.88
CA ILE A 125 7.85 -7.15 5.81
C ILE A 125 7.13 -6.73 7.10
N ILE A 126 7.84 -6.79 8.22
CA ILE A 126 7.36 -6.41 9.55
C ILE A 126 7.68 -4.93 9.76
N ASP A 127 6.70 -4.09 9.43
CA ASP A 127 6.68 -2.65 9.68
C ASP A 127 6.56 -2.39 11.19
N GLN A 128 7.68 -2.07 11.84
CA GLN A 128 7.74 -1.84 13.29
C GLN A 128 6.99 -0.56 13.74
N ALA A 129 6.53 0.29 12.82
CA ALA A 129 5.65 1.42 13.13
C ALA A 129 4.17 1.05 13.15
N LYS A 130 3.78 -0.13 12.62
CA LYS A 130 2.39 -0.62 12.68
C LYS A 130 2.16 -1.46 13.93
N ALA A 131 1.38 -0.90 14.85
CA ALA A 131 0.82 -1.65 15.98
C ALA A 131 -0.39 -2.54 15.57
N ALA A 132 -0.91 -2.38 14.35
CA ALA A 132 -2.11 -3.06 13.87
C ALA A 132 -1.94 -4.58 13.76
N VAL A 133 -2.85 -5.32 14.40
CA VAL A 133 -2.89 -6.79 14.34
C VAL A 133 -3.66 -7.21 13.10
N SER A 134 -2.94 -7.41 11.99
CA SER A 134 -3.48 -7.79 10.69
C SER A 134 -3.03 -9.18 10.22
N PHE A 135 -3.97 -9.97 9.71
CA PHE A 135 -3.73 -11.27 9.08
C PHE A 135 -4.12 -11.22 7.59
N THR A 136 -3.27 -11.73 6.71
CA THR A 136 -3.54 -11.84 5.26
C THR A 136 -3.72 -13.31 4.88
N PHE A 137 -4.84 -13.62 4.22
CA PHE A 137 -5.16 -14.92 3.64
C PHE A 137 -5.01 -14.84 2.13
N THR A 138 -3.98 -15.50 1.59
CA THR A 138 -3.70 -15.55 0.15
C THR A 138 -4.57 -16.59 -0.55
N LYS A 139 -4.78 -16.45 -1.86
CA LYS A 139 -5.57 -17.41 -2.67
C LYS A 139 -5.14 -18.87 -2.49
N GLU A 140 -3.84 -19.13 -2.33
CA GLU A 140 -3.31 -20.48 -2.13
C GLU A 140 -3.74 -21.07 -0.78
N LEU A 141 -3.79 -20.26 0.28
CA LEU A 141 -4.31 -20.67 1.59
C LEU A 141 -5.83 -20.87 1.55
N LEU A 142 -6.54 -20.00 0.82
CA LEU A 142 -7.99 -20.05 0.61
C LEU A 142 -8.44 -21.29 -0.21
N SER A 143 -7.59 -21.79 -1.11
CA SER A 143 -7.86 -22.96 -1.96
C SER A 143 -7.43 -24.29 -1.32
N THR A 144 -6.34 -24.29 -0.54
CA THR A 144 -5.78 -25.52 0.06
C THR A 144 -6.37 -25.89 1.42
N VAL A 145 -6.84 -24.92 2.22
CA VAL A 145 -7.45 -25.20 3.53
C VAL A 145 -8.89 -25.69 3.34
N PRO A 146 -9.24 -26.92 3.77
CA PRO A 146 -10.61 -27.42 3.67
C PRO A 146 -11.52 -26.67 4.66
N ASN A 147 -12.20 -25.65 4.15
CA ASN A 147 -13.15 -24.81 4.88
C ASN A 147 -14.52 -24.83 4.17
N ALA A 148 -15.54 -24.24 4.80
CA ALA A 148 -16.91 -24.13 4.31
C ALA A 148 -17.09 -23.22 3.06
N ARG A 149 -15.98 -22.92 2.36
CA ARG A 149 -15.82 -22.01 1.20
C ARG A 149 -16.50 -20.65 1.38
N ASP A 150 -16.37 -20.10 2.59
CA ASP A 150 -17.06 -18.89 3.02
C ASP A 150 -16.09 -17.93 3.72
N VAL A 151 -16.08 -16.65 3.30
CA VAL A 151 -15.28 -15.56 3.93
C VAL A 151 -15.55 -15.51 5.44
N TRP A 152 -16.79 -15.75 5.85
CA TRP A 152 -17.19 -15.74 7.25
C TRP A 152 -16.51 -16.83 8.08
N ALA A 153 -16.27 -18.00 7.49
CA ALA A 153 -15.59 -19.10 8.18
C ALA A 153 -14.07 -18.85 8.29
N ILE A 154 -13.46 -18.19 7.30
CA ILE A 154 -12.04 -17.78 7.34
C ILE A 154 -11.81 -16.74 8.44
N VAL A 155 -12.72 -15.76 8.58
CA VAL A 155 -12.66 -14.76 9.66
C VAL A 155 -12.68 -15.43 11.05
N THR A 156 -13.43 -16.52 11.24
CA THR A 156 -13.42 -17.28 12.52
C THR A 156 -12.15 -18.08 12.81
N GLN A 157 -11.29 -18.33 11.81
CA GLN A 157 -10.00 -19.00 12.03
C GLN A 157 -8.92 -18.06 12.58
N THR A 158 -9.22 -16.76 12.72
CA THR A 158 -8.26 -15.75 13.15
C THR A 158 -8.19 -15.62 14.67
N PRO A 159 -6.99 -15.66 15.30
CA PRO A 159 -6.85 -15.44 16.74
C PRO A 159 -7.46 -14.11 17.21
N GLY A 160 -8.12 -14.12 18.37
CA GLY A 160 -8.77 -12.93 18.95
C GLY A 160 -10.16 -12.59 18.38
N VAL A 161 -10.62 -13.33 17.36
CA VAL A 161 -11.97 -13.24 16.81
C VAL A 161 -12.90 -14.26 17.48
N SER A 162 -14.15 -13.86 17.72
CA SER A 162 -15.25 -14.75 18.11
C SER A 162 -16.48 -14.47 17.25
N SER A 163 -17.32 -15.47 17.02
CA SER A 163 -18.55 -15.36 16.20
C SER A 163 -19.82 -15.72 16.98
N ASN A 164 -20.96 -15.25 16.48
CA ASN A 164 -22.28 -15.61 17.00
C ASN A 164 -22.70 -17.08 16.73
N ALA A 165 -22.11 -17.72 15.72
CA ALA A 165 -22.29 -19.14 15.42
C ALA A 165 -21.04 -19.73 14.76
N VAL A 166 -20.91 -21.06 14.80
CA VAL A 166 -19.81 -21.81 14.16
C VAL A 166 -20.36 -22.53 12.93
N ASN A 167 -19.71 -22.36 11.78
CA ASN A 167 -20.09 -23.05 10.53
C ASN A 167 -19.48 -24.46 10.50
N VAL A 168 -20.19 -25.45 11.05
CA VAL A 168 -19.74 -26.85 11.04
C VAL A 168 -20.27 -27.55 9.78
N GLY A 169 -19.37 -28.07 8.94
CA GLY A 169 -19.76 -28.86 7.77
C GLY A 169 -20.57 -28.12 6.70
N GLY A 170 -20.49 -26.79 6.64
CA GLY A 170 -21.26 -25.96 5.71
C GLY A 170 -22.65 -25.57 6.19
N SER A 171 -23.03 -25.88 7.43
CA SER A 171 -24.35 -25.60 8.02
C SER A 171 -24.74 -24.11 8.07
N GLN A 172 -23.80 -23.19 7.84
CA GLN A 172 -24.04 -21.74 7.76
C GLN A 172 -23.43 -21.11 6.49
N THR A 173 -23.05 -21.90 5.47
CA THR A 173 -22.39 -21.36 4.26
C THR A 173 -23.34 -20.45 3.49
N GLY A 174 -22.87 -19.24 3.18
CA GLY A 174 -23.68 -18.21 2.54
C GLY A 174 -24.67 -17.52 3.49
N ASN A 175 -24.58 -17.78 4.80
CA ASN A 175 -25.27 -16.99 5.82
C ASN A 175 -24.27 -16.07 6.54
N GLN A 176 -24.68 -14.84 6.83
CA GLN A 176 -23.77 -13.83 7.34
C GLN A 176 -23.57 -13.94 8.85
N LEU A 177 -22.37 -14.33 9.25
CA LEU A 177 -22.00 -14.40 10.67
C LEU A 177 -21.63 -13.01 11.22
N SER A 178 -21.77 -12.87 12.55
CA SER A 178 -21.51 -11.64 13.28
C SER A 178 -20.31 -11.85 14.20
N PHE A 179 -19.26 -11.04 14.02
CA PHE A 179 -17.95 -11.21 14.68
C PHE A 179 -17.67 -10.16 15.74
N ARG A 180 -16.97 -10.56 16.80
CA ARG A 180 -16.40 -9.67 17.83
C ARG A 180 -14.90 -9.92 17.93
N GLY A 181 -14.10 -8.94 17.51
CA GLY A 181 -12.66 -8.87 17.79
C GLY A 181 -12.45 -8.22 19.15
N HIS A 182 -11.71 -8.87 20.05
CA HIS A 182 -11.36 -8.35 21.39
C HIS A 182 -12.55 -7.78 22.21
N GLY A 183 -13.78 -8.26 21.98
CA GLY A 183 -14.99 -7.83 22.70
C GLY A 183 -15.70 -6.58 22.15
N VAL A 184 -15.20 -5.96 21.07
CA VAL A 184 -15.86 -4.81 20.41
C VAL A 184 -17.22 -5.23 19.82
N ASP A 185 -18.14 -4.27 19.64
CA ASP A 185 -19.47 -4.58 19.11
C ASP A 185 -19.45 -4.83 17.59
N PRO A 186 -20.13 -5.89 17.07
CA PRO A 186 -20.11 -6.24 15.65
C PRO A 186 -20.61 -5.13 14.73
N ARG A 187 -21.44 -4.22 15.23
CA ARG A 187 -21.92 -3.04 14.49
C ARG A 187 -20.80 -2.07 14.10
N GLN A 188 -19.64 -2.19 14.74
CA GLN A 188 -18.46 -1.38 14.49
C GLN A 188 -17.44 -2.09 13.59
N ASN A 189 -17.74 -3.30 13.11
CA ASN A 189 -16.95 -3.93 12.05
C ASN A 189 -17.10 -3.14 10.74
N THR A 190 -16.17 -3.33 9.82
CA THR A 190 -16.17 -2.64 8.52
C THR A 190 -15.71 -3.59 7.43
N TYR A 191 -16.50 -3.68 6.36
CA TYR A 191 -16.21 -4.52 5.19
C TYR A 191 -15.79 -3.64 4.02
N VAL A 192 -14.65 -3.96 3.43
CA VAL A 192 -14.01 -3.21 2.34
C VAL A 192 -13.76 -4.18 1.18
N LEU A 193 -14.12 -3.77 -0.04
CA LEU A 193 -13.92 -4.53 -1.27
C LEU A 193 -13.14 -3.68 -2.28
N ASP A 194 -11.95 -4.15 -2.66
CA ASP A 194 -11.03 -3.46 -3.58
C ASP A 194 -10.67 -2.01 -3.17
N GLY A 195 -10.82 -1.68 -1.87
CA GLY A 195 -10.66 -0.35 -1.29
C GLY A 195 -11.96 0.43 -1.04
N ALA A 196 -13.10 0.01 -1.58
CA ALA A 196 -14.40 0.64 -1.35
C ALA A 196 -15.10 0.05 -0.11
N ASN A 197 -15.62 0.89 0.78
CA ASN A 197 -16.41 0.45 1.93
C ASN A 197 -17.79 -0.06 1.46
N ILE A 198 -18.11 -1.31 1.80
CA ILE A 198 -19.37 -2.01 1.49
C ILE A 198 -20.16 -2.38 2.76
N THR A 199 -19.91 -1.69 3.86
CA THR A 199 -20.60 -1.92 5.15
C THR A 199 -22.03 -1.37 5.10
N ASP A 200 -22.99 -2.22 5.42
CA ASP A 200 -24.39 -1.86 5.58
C ASP A 200 -24.65 -1.30 6.99
N SER A 201 -24.84 0.01 7.06
CA SER A 201 -25.23 0.71 8.29
C SER A 201 -26.70 0.48 8.69
N GLN A 202 -27.56 -0.02 7.78
CA GLN A 202 -28.94 -0.38 8.06
C GLN A 202 -29.02 -1.82 8.59
N ASN A 203 -28.35 -2.77 7.94
CA ASN A 203 -28.23 -4.15 8.42
C ASN A 203 -27.17 -4.31 9.52
N ASN A 204 -27.24 -3.44 10.54
CA ASN A 204 -26.52 -3.56 11.81
C ASN A 204 -24.98 -3.77 11.70
N GLY A 205 -24.34 -3.14 10.71
CA GLY A 205 -22.89 -3.18 10.48
C GLY A 205 -22.40 -4.42 9.73
N ALA A 206 -23.27 -5.04 8.92
CA ALA A 206 -22.95 -6.19 8.06
C ALA A 206 -22.27 -5.77 6.73
N SER A 207 -21.89 -6.72 5.86
CA SER A 207 -21.56 -6.43 4.45
C SER A 207 -22.84 -6.39 3.61
N GLN A 208 -22.98 -5.40 2.73
CA GLN A 208 -24.09 -5.27 1.78
C GLN A 208 -24.18 -6.42 0.77
N PHE A 209 -23.09 -7.16 0.57
CA PHE A 209 -23.00 -8.25 -0.39
C PHE A 209 -22.54 -9.55 0.28
N TYR A 210 -23.09 -10.66 -0.19
CA TYR A 210 -22.54 -11.99 0.05
C TYR A 210 -21.31 -12.18 -0.83
N LEU A 211 -20.18 -12.52 -0.20
CA LEU A 211 -18.85 -12.51 -0.81
C LEU A 211 -18.39 -13.96 -1.02
N ASP A 212 -18.22 -14.38 -2.28
CA ASP A 212 -17.72 -15.71 -2.63
C ASP A 212 -16.19 -15.76 -2.61
N VAL A 213 -15.61 -16.79 -1.96
CA VAL A 213 -14.15 -16.89 -1.75
C VAL A 213 -13.32 -17.01 -3.03
N ASP A 214 -13.85 -17.61 -4.10
CA ASP A 214 -13.12 -17.75 -5.38
C ASP A 214 -13.03 -16.43 -6.15
N SER A 215 -13.92 -15.49 -5.83
CA SER A 215 -13.96 -14.17 -6.45
C SER A 215 -12.81 -13.24 -6.03
N PHE A 216 -12.06 -13.61 -4.98
CA PHE A 216 -10.91 -12.87 -4.44
C PHE A 216 -9.58 -13.59 -4.70
N ASP A 217 -8.49 -12.85 -4.48
CA ASP A 217 -7.12 -13.34 -4.55
C ASP A 217 -6.34 -13.09 -3.25
N GLU A 218 -6.82 -12.13 -2.44
CA GLU A 218 -6.38 -11.90 -1.07
C GLU A 218 -7.57 -11.46 -0.21
N VAL A 219 -7.64 -11.93 1.04
CA VAL A 219 -8.49 -11.37 2.09
C VAL A 219 -7.61 -10.99 3.27
N GLN A 220 -7.56 -9.69 3.61
CA GLN A 220 -6.85 -9.17 4.77
C GLN A 220 -7.85 -8.83 5.88
N LEU A 221 -7.48 -9.11 7.13
CA LEU A 221 -8.30 -8.91 8.31
C LEU A 221 -7.50 -8.17 9.39
N SER A 222 -7.91 -6.94 9.74
CA SER A 222 -7.34 -6.18 10.85
C SER A 222 -8.25 -6.29 12.07
N VAL A 223 -7.77 -6.95 13.12
CA VAL A 223 -8.55 -7.36 14.30
C VAL A 223 -8.51 -6.32 15.41
N SER A 224 -7.39 -5.61 15.57
CA SER A 224 -7.20 -4.57 16.59
C SER A 224 -6.03 -3.63 16.29
N SER A 225 -5.98 -2.51 17.04
CA SER A 225 -4.94 -1.47 16.99
C SER A 225 -4.75 -0.82 15.61
N HIS A 226 -5.86 -0.55 14.92
CA HIS A 226 -5.91 0.09 13.61
C HIS A 226 -5.27 1.49 13.61
N ASN A 227 -4.70 1.87 12.47
CA ASN A 227 -4.18 3.21 12.25
C ASN A 227 -5.30 4.25 12.06
N ALA A 228 -4.96 5.54 12.13
CA ALA A 228 -5.92 6.65 12.14
C ALA A 228 -6.77 6.84 10.86
N GLU A 229 -6.47 6.13 9.77
CA GLU A 229 -7.33 6.08 8.57
C GLU A 229 -8.61 5.26 8.82
N VAL A 230 -8.59 4.35 9.80
CA VAL A 230 -9.74 3.54 10.20
C VAL A 230 -10.55 4.27 11.27
N GLN A 231 -11.79 4.64 10.92
CA GLN A 231 -12.69 5.39 11.81
C GLN A 231 -13.42 4.51 12.84
N THR A 232 -13.32 3.19 12.72
CA THR A 232 -14.07 2.18 13.48
C THR A 232 -13.14 1.37 14.39
N PRO A 233 -13.51 1.16 15.68
CA PRO A 233 -12.71 0.32 16.59
C PRO A 233 -12.94 -1.19 16.42
N GLY A 234 -13.89 -1.60 15.57
CA GLY A 234 -14.19 -3.01 15.29
C GLY A 234 -13.26 -3.61 14.24
N MET A 235 -13.56 -4.84 13.82
CA MET A 235 -12.74 -5.56 12.84
C MET A 235 -12.90 -4.97 11.45
N VAL A 236 -11.80 -4.79 10.72
CA VAL A 236 -11.83 -4.39 9.30
C VAL A 236 -11.48 -5.59 8.44
N VAL A 237 -12.42 -6.03 7.60
CA VAL A 237 -12.20 -7.09 6.61
C VAL A 237 -12.05 -6.45 5.24
N ILE A 238 -10.95 -6.72 4.56
CA ILE A 238 -10.59 -6.17 3.25
C ILE A 238 -10.49 -7.35 2.27
N SER A 239 -11.42 -7.42 1.31
CA SER A 239 -11.39 -8.42 0.25
C SER A 239 -10.86 -7.80 -1.05
N CYS A 240 -9.91 -8.46 -1.70
CA CYS A 240 -9.16 -7.92 -2.83
C CYS A 240 -9.13 -8.88 -4.02
N ARG A 241 -9.25 -8.33 -5.23
CA ARG A 241 -9.19 -9.07 -6.50
C ARG A 241 -7.93 -8.70 -7.27
N ASN A 242 -7.35 -9.65 -8.03
CA ASN A 242 -6.04 -9.54 -8.71
C ASN A 242 -5.88 -8.33 -9.66
N ARG A 243 -6.98 -7.62 -9.99
CA ARG A 243 -6.98 -6.42 -10.85
C ARG A 243 -7.03 -5.10 -10.06
N ALA A 244 -7.29 -5.13 -8.76
CA ALA A 244 -7.28 -3.94 -7.91
C ALA A 244 -5.85 -3.67 -7.40
N ARG A 245 -5.29 -2.50 -7.75
CA ARG A 245 -3.94 -2.09 -7.31
C ARG A 245 -3.89 -1.58 -5.85
N THR A 246 -4.96 -1.75 -5.09
CA THR A 246 -5.28 -0.96 -3.89
C THR A 246 -5.28 -1.77 -2.58
N CYS A 247 -4.99 -3.07 -2.61
CA CYS A 247 -5.22 -3.96 -1.46
C CYS A 247 -4.49 -3.52 -0.17
N SER A 248 -3.34 -2.85 -0.28
CA SER A 248 -2.54 -2.40 0.87
C SER A 248 -3.01 -1.09 1.53
N ARG A 249 -4.20 -0.55 1.18
CA ARG A 249 -4.70 0.69 1.78
C ARG A 249 -6.22 0.68 2.03
N VAL A 250 -6.61 0.90 3.28
CA VAL A 250 -7.95 1.40 3.64
C VAL A 250 -7.99 2.90 3.35
N GLU A 251 -8.39 3.29 2.13
CA GLU A 251 -8.61 4.70 1.82
C GLU A 251 -10.03 5.08 2.22
N ALA A 252 -10.15 5.82 3.33
CA ALA A 252 -11.45 6.14 3.91
C ALA A 252 -12.32 6.95 2.93
N ALA A 253 -13.42 6.35 2.47
CA ALA A 253 -14.38 6.97 1.55
C ALA A 253 -15.14 8.13 2.22
N SER A 254 -14.53 9.31 2.22
CA SER A 254 -15.03 10.53 2.86
C SER A 254 -16.18 11.15 2.06
N THR A 255 -17.41 10.70 2.34
CA THR A 255 -18.66 11.23 1.77
C THR A 255 -19.00 12.62 2.33
N SER A 256 -18.26 13.64 1.89
CA SER A 256 -18.53 15.06 2.20
C SER A 256 -19.85 15.53 1.56
N PRO A 257 -20.82 16.08 2.33
CA PRO A 257 -22.17 16.36 1.82
C PRO A 257 -22.45 17.87 1.62
N GLU A 258 -22.08 18.48 0.48
CA GLU A 258 -22.34 19.92 0.28
C GLU A 258 -22.90 20.37 -1.09
N ARG A 259 -24.24 20.33 -1.18
CA ARG A 259 -25.13 21.47 -1.50
C ARG A 259 -24.80 22.42 -2.69
N THR A 260 -25.27 22.02 -3.87
CA THR A 260 -26.01 22.84 -4.88
C THR A 260 -25.48 24.20 -5.42
N SER A 261 -25.33 24.24 -6.76
CA SER A 261 -25.72 25.31 -7.73
C SER A 261 -24.63 26.24 -8.38
N PRO A 262 -24.80 26.73 -9.65
CA PRO A 262 -23.69 27.18 -10.53
C PRO A 262 -23.85 28.54 -11.30
N PRO A 263 -22.78 29.14 -11.86
CA PRO A 263 -22.92 29.94 -13.12
C PRO A 263 -21.73 29.98 -14.14
N THR A 264 -22.02 30.33 -15.43
CA THR A 264 -21.09 30.47 -16.61
C THR A 264 -20.72 31.94 -16.96
N THR A 265 -19.87 32.39 -17.92
CA THR A 265 -19.07 31.96 -19.14
C THR A 265 -17.83 32.93 -19.29
N TRP A 266 -16.98 33.18 -20.30
CA TRP A 266 -16.66 32.70 -21.68
C TRP A 266 -16.01 31.29 -21.72
N THR A 267 -15.40 30.72 -22.78
CA THR A 267 -15.19 31.01 -24.25
C THR A 267 -14.15 32.06 -24.76
N ALA A 268 -12.83 31.80 -24.67
CA ALA A 268 -11.80 32.47 -25.50
C ALA A 268 -11.67 31.82 -26.91
N THR A 269 -11.01 32.47 -27.88
CA THR A 269 -11.06 32.11 -29.32
C THR A 269 -9.69 31.89 -29.99
N CYS A 270 -9.60 30.89 -30.88
CA CYS A 270 -8.60 30.77 -31.95
C CYS A 270 -9.27 30.27 -33.25
N GLY A 271 -8.70 30.61 -34.41
CA GLY A 271 -9.32 30.44 -35.73
C GLY A 271 -9.08 29.09 -36.43
N ALA A 272 -9.83 28.84 -37.50
CA ALA A 272 -9.77 27.60 -38.27
C ALA A 272 -8.76 27.66 -39.44
N GLY A 273 -8.12 26.52 -39.73
CA GLY A 273 -7.31 26.26 -40.92
C GLY A 273 -7.52 24.81 -41.36
N ALA A 274 -7.53 24.55 -42.68
CA ALA A 274 -8.07 23.30 -43.23
C ALA A 274 -7.02 22.22 -43.48
N TRP A 275 -7.39 20.98 -43.14
CA TRP A 275 -7.03 19.68 -43.73
C TRP A 275 -5.55 19.32 -44.03
N THR A 276 -5.22 18.07 -43.69
CA THR A 276 -3.93 17.35 -43.87
C THR A 276 -2.81 17.61 -42.83
N SER A 277 -2.23 16.51 -42.34
CA SER A 277 -0.98 16.35 -41.57
C SER A 277 -0.56 17.40 -40.51
N ARG A 278 -0.73 17.04 -39.23
CA ARG A 278 0.03 17.53 -38.04
C ARG A 278 0.17 19.05 -37.86
N ALA A 279 -0.89 19.73 -37.42
CA ALA A 279 -0.74 21.04 -36.76
C ALA A 279 -0.20 20.86 -35.33
N ARG A 280 0.87 21.59 -34.96
CA ARG A 280 1.33 21.74 -33.56
C ARG A 280 0.78 23.05 -33.01
N CYS A 281 0.14 23.03 -31.84
CA CYS A 281 -0.04 24.25 -31.05
C CYS A 281 1.13 24.37 -30.07
N SER A 282 2.00 25.36 -30.26
CA SER A 282 3.08 25.71 -29.34
C SER A 282 2.65 26.88 -28.46
N SER A 283 2.45 26.62 -27.16
CA SER A 283 2.29 27.68 -26.16
C SER A 283 3.65 28.02 -25.55
N THR A 284 4.34 29.00 -26.13
CA THR A 284 5.60 29.52 -25.58
C THR A 284 5.32 30.24 -24.26
N MET A 285 5.97 29.84 -23.18
CA MET A 285 5.80 30.46 -21.86
C MET A 285 6.79 31.62 -21.69
N THR A 286 6.35 32.84 -21.98
CA THR A 286 7.13 34.06 -21.65
C THR A 286 6.84 34.46 -20.21
N SER A 287 7.85 34.43 -19.36
CA SER A 287 7.78 34.84 -17.96
C SER A 287 7.81 36.36 -17.80
N ALA A 288 6.92 36.87 -16.93
CA ALA A 288 7.03 38.16 -16.24
C ALA A 288 6.40 37.98 -14.84
#